data_AF-A0A0X1SX88-F1
#
_entry.id   AF-A0A0X1SX88-F1
#
_cell.length_a   1.000
_cell.length_b   1.000
_cell.length_c   1.000
_cell.angle_alpha   90.00
_cell.angle_beta   90.00
_cell.angle_gamma   90.00
#
_symmetry.space_group_name_H-M   'P 1'
#
loop_
_entity.id
_entity.type
_entity.pdbx_description
1 polymer ?
#
loop_
_entity_poly.entity_id
_entity_poly.type
_entity_poly.pdbx_seq_one_letter_code
_entity_poly.pdbx_strand_id
1 'polypeptide(L)' 'MTPLERPVPSPCVSICALDEQDVCTGCQRTVEEITGWSRMDNVERREVLGRCHERAKSSGLLWMANARA' A
#
# COMPACT_ATOMS: atom_id res chain seq x y z
N MET A 1 3.77 -17.90 -7.56
CA MET A 1 2.51 -17.91 -6.80
C MET A 1 2.20 -19.32 -6.29
N THR A 2 2.17 -19.53 -4.98
CA THR A 2 1.68 -20.79 -4.39
C THR A 2 0.15 -20.79 -4.44
N PRO A 3 -0.50 -21.81 -5.04
CA PRO A 3 -1.95 -21.81 -5.28
C PRO A 3 -2.84 -21.86 -4.02
N LEU A 4 -2.26 -21.89 -2.82
CA LEU A 4 -2.97 -21.97 -1.54
C LEU A 4 -2.93 -20.69 -0.71
N GLU A 5 -2.19 -19.66 -1.15
CA GLU A 5 -2.05 -18.46 -0.35
C GLU A 5 -3.20 -17.47 -0.61
N ARG A 6 -3.83 -16.99 0.48
CA ARG A 6 -4.86 -15.93 0.37
C ARG A 6 -4.25 -14.65 -0.22
N PRO A 7 -5.02 -13.90 -1.03
CA PRO A 7 -4.54 -12.63 -1.56
C PRO A 7 -4.13 -11.66 -0.44
N VAL A 8 -2.96 -11.04 -0.59
CA VAL A 8 -2.50 -9.99 0.32
C VAL A 8 -3.50 -8.82 0.30
N PRO A 9 -3.97 -8.35 1.47
CA PRO A 9 -4.96 -7.27 1.56
C PRO A 9 -4.38 -5.93 1.10
N SER A 10 -5.25 -5.07 0.56
CA SER A 10 -4.87 -3.72 0.13
C SER A 10 -4.64 -2.80 1.34
N PRO A 11 -3.63 -1.91 1.31
CA PRO A 11 -3.39 -0.91 2.35
C PRO A 11 -4.34 0.30 2.26
N CYS A 12 -5.29 0.30 1.32
CA CYS A 12 -6.16 1.44 1.07
C CYS A 12 -7.02 1.77 2.29
N VAL A 13 -6.96 3.03 2.73
CA VAL A 13 -7.79 3.59 3.81
C VAL A 13 -8.99 4.38 3.28
N SER A 14 -9.34 4.21 2.00
CA SER A 14 -10.41 4.93 1.29
C SER A 14 -10.26 6.46 1.30
N ILE A 15 -9.02 6.93 1.42
CA ILE A 15 -8.63 8.32 1.19
C ILE A 15 -7.86 8.35 -0.12
N CYS A 16 -8.39 9.06 -1.12
CA CYS A 16 -7.74 9.25 -2.41
C CYS A 16 -7.30 10.72 -2.54
N ALA A 17 -6.15 11.03 -1.94
CA ALA A 17 -5.49 12.32 -2.06
C ALA A 17 -4.02 12.08 -2.36
N LEU A 18 -3.55 12.52 -3.52
CA LEU A 18 -2.16 12.39 -3.96
C LEU A 18 -1.38 13.66 -3.60
N ASP A 19 -0.10 13.53 -3.30
CA ASP A 19 0.83 14.64 -3.18
C ASP A 19 1.45 15.01 -4.54
N GLU A 20 2.40 15.96 -4.53
CA GLU A 20 3.12 16.43 -5.71
C GLU A 20 4.05 15.36 -6.34
N GLN A 21 4.26 14.23 -5.67
CA GLN A 21 5.06 13.10 -6.14
C GLN A 21 4.17 11.91 -6.56
N ASP A 22 2.87 12.14 -6.75
CA ASP A 22 1.89 11.10 -7.10
C ASP A 22 1.81 9.97 -6.05
N VAL A 23 2.13 10.27 -4.79
CA VAL A 23 1.99 9.34 -3.66
C VAL A 23 0.70 9.63 -2.92
N CYS A 24 -0.09 8.59 -2.68
CA CYS A 24 -1.31 8.70 -1.89
C CYS A 24 -0.98 9.02 -0.42
N THR A 25 -1.39 10.20 0.04
CA THR A 25 -1.21 10.66 1.42
C THR A 25 -1.83 9.75 2.47
N GLY A 26 -2.87 8.98 2.12
CA GLY A 26 -3.53 8.03 3.01
C GLY A 26 -2.84 6.66 3.10
N CYS A 27 -2.63 5.99 1.96
CA CYS A 27 -2.09 4.61 1.93
C CYS A 27 -0.62 4.49 1.51
N GLN A 28 0.01 5.62 1.17
CA GLN A 28 1.42 5.74 0.81
C GLN A 28 1.84 4.90 -0.42
N ARG A 29 0.88 4.48 -1.25
CA ARG A 29 1.12 3.88 -2.58
C ARG A 29 1.29 4.98 -3.63
N THR A 30 2.13 4.73 -4.64
CA THR A 30 2.17 5.58 -5.83
C THR A 30 0.97 5.30 -6.75
N VAL A 31 0.70 6.19 -7.72
CA VAL A 31 -0.34 5.97 -8.75
C VAL A 31 -0.10 4.67 -9.53
N GLU A 32 1.14 4.34 -9.87
CA GLU A 32 1.49 3.09 -10.56
C GLU A 32 1.14 1.87 -9.72
N GLU A 33 1.44 1.92 -8.41
CA GLU A 33 1.11 0.83 -7.49
C GLU A 33 -0.40 0.71 -7.27
N ILE A 34 -1.14 1.82 -7.27
CA ILE A 34 -2.61 1.82 -7.17
C ILE A 34 -3.25 1.18 -8.39
N THR A 35 -2.84 1.61 -9.59
CA THR A 35 -3.39 1.13 -10.87
C THR A 35 -2.94 -0.30 -11.20
N GLY A 36 -1.76 -0.71 -10.77
CA GLY A 36 -1.21 -2.06 -10.96
C GLY A 36 -1.68 -3.11 -9.95
N TRP A 37 -2.23 -2.71 -8.79
CA TRP A 37 -2.49 -3.59 -7.65
C TRP A 37 -3.25 -4.89 -7.99
N SER A 38 -4.29 -4.81 -8.82
CA SER A 38 -5.12 -5.97 -9.19
C SER A 38 -4.37 -7.02 -10.01
N ARG A 39 -3.27 -6.63 -10.65
CA ARG A 39 -2.43 -7.49 -11.50
C ARG A 39 -1.23 -8.07 -10.76
N MET A 40 -0.89 -7.49 -9.60
CA MET A 40 0.23 -7.92 -8.78
C MET A 40 -0.06 -9.25 -8.06
N ASP A 41 0.97 -10.07 -7.96
CA ASP A 41 1.00 -11.27 -7.15
C ASP A 41 1.29 -10.98 -5.66
N ASN A 42 1.20 -12.00 -4.81
CA ASN A 42 1.40 -11.81 -3.37
C ASN A 42 2.83 -11.41 -2.98
N VAL A 43 3.84 -11.72 -3.79
CA VAL A 43 5.22 -11.30 -3.54
C VAL A 43 5.32 -9.80 -3.85
N GLU A 44 4.88 -9.40 -5.03
CA GLU A 44 4.86 -7.99 -5.47
C GLU A 44 4.04 -7.11 -4.51
N ARG A 45 2.88 -7.60 -4.05
CA ARG A 45 2.05 -6.87 -3.07
C ARG A 45 2.76 -6.63 -1.76
N ARG A 46 3.53 -7.61 -1.25
CA ARG A 46 4.31 -7.44 -0.02
C ARG A 46 5.43 -6.43 -0.19
N GLU A 47 6.09 -6.43 -1.33
CA GLU A 47 7.12 -5.44 -1.65
C GLU A 47 6.53 -4.02 -1.69
N VAL A 48 5.37 -3.84 -2.34
CA VAL A 48 4.63 -2.58 -2.32
C VAL A 48 4.30 -2.16 -0.89
N LEU A 49 3.78 -3.06 -0.06
CA LEU A 49 3.47 -2.75 1.35
C LEU A 49 4.72 -2.34 2.13
N GLY A 50 5.86 -3.00 1.89
CA GLY A 50 7.14 -2.60 2.47
C GLY A 50 7.55 -1.18 2.08
N ARG A 51 7.46 -0.84 0.79
CA ARG A 51 7.75 0.52 0.31
C ARG A 51 6.80 1.56 0.87
N CYS A 52 5.50 1.25 0.98
CA CYS A 52 4.51 2.13 1.60
C CYS A 52 4.84 2.41 3.06
N HIS A 53 5.27 1.39 3.80
CA HIS A 53 5.69 1.52 5.20
C HIS A 53 6.92 2.44 5.35
N GLU A 54 7.94 2.27 4.51
CA GLU A 54 9.12 3.13 4.54
C GLU A 54 8.81 4.58 4.13
N ARG A 55 7.92 4.79 3.14
CA ARG A 55 7.42 6.12 2.81
C ARG A 55 6.66 6.74 3.98
N ALA A 56 5.74 6.00 4.61
CA ALA A 56 4.98 6.46 5.76
C ALA A 56 5.88 6.91 6.93
N LYS A 57 6.92 6.13 7.24
CA LYS A 57 7.93 6.51 8.25
C LYS A 57 8.62 7.83 7.87
N SER A 58 9.03 7.95 6.61
CA SER A 58 9.79 9.11 6.12
C SER A 58 8.95 10.39 6.10
N SER A 59 7.64 10.28 5.83
CA SER A 59 6.69 11.39 5.85
C SER A 59 6.15 11.72 7.25
N GLY A 60 6.65 11.06 8.30
CA GLY A 60 6.19 11.26 9.68
C GLY A 60 4.77 10.74 9.94
N LEU A 61 4.20 10.01 8.98
CA LEU A 61 2.89 9.39 9.06
C LEU A 61 3.03 8.02 9.74
N LEU A 62 3.16 8.02 11.08
CA LEU A 62 2.82 6.82 11.85
C LEU A 62 1.29 6.69 11.89
N TRP A 63 0.70 6.28 10.77
CA TRP A 63 -0.63 5.69 10.85
C TRP A 63 -0.43 4.36 11.57
N MET A 64 -0.74 4.34 12.87
CA MET A 64 -0.97 3.09 13.59
C MET A 64 -1.97 2.34 12.72
N ALA A 65 -1.48 1.33 12.00
CA ALA A 65 -2.27 0.48 11.14
C ALA A 65 -3.57 0.24 11.89
N ASN A 66 -4.70 0.64 11.30
CA ASN A 66 -6.01 0.32 11.84
C ASN A 66 -6.08 -1.21 11.82
N ALA A 67 -5.55 -1.82 12.86
CA ALA A 67 -5.89 -3.12 13.37
C ALA A 67 -7.36 -2.97 13.73
N ARG A 68 -8.22 -3.17 12.74
CA ARG A 68 -9.59 -3.55 12.99
C ARG A 68 -9.48 -4.80 13.86
N ALA A 69 -9.77 -4.61 15.14
CA ALA A 69 -10.06 -5.68 16.08
C ALA A 69 -11.14 -6.60 15.49
#